data_AF-A0A662ST44-F1
#
_entry.id   AF-A0A662ST44-F1
#
_cell.length_a   1.000
_cell.length_b   1.000
_cell.length_c   1.000
_cell.angle_alpha   90.00
_cell.angle_beta   90.00
_cell.angle_gamma   90.00
#
_symmetry.space_group_name_H-M   'P 1'
#
loop_
_entity.id
_entity.type
_entity.pdbx_description
1 polymer ?
#
loop_
_entity_poly.entity_id
_entity_poly.type
_entity_poly.pdbx_seq_one_letter_code
_entity_poly.pdbx_strand_id
1 'polypeptide(L)' 'MPEKIAVHIPKDLYEKAKKKVEESEGEFKSVEEFIEFVLRELLEEEEEQPAYTPEEEEEIKKRLRALGYI' A
#
# COMPACT_ATOMS: atom_id res chain seq x y z
N MET A 1 -13.92 14.13 -8.25
CA MET A 1 -12.61 13.57 -8.62
C MET A 1 -11.62 14.05 -7.57
N PRO A 2 -10.78 13.18 -7.01
CA PRO A 2 -9.74 13.61 -6.08
C PRO A 2 -8.83 14.66 -6.77
N GLU A 3 -8.27 15.57 -5.97
CA GLU A 3 -7.29 16.53 -6.45
C GLU A 3 -6.03 15.79 -6.91
N LYS A 4 -5.48 16.14 -8.07
CA LYS A 4 -4.31 15.48 -8.67
C LYS A 4 -3.19 16.47 -8.89
N ILE A 5 -1.96 16.04 -8.59
CA ILE A 5 -0.74 16.84 -8.74
C ILE A 5 0.12 16.21 -9.84
N ALA A 6 0.67 17.04 -10.73
CA ALA A 6 1.59 16.57 -11.78
C ALA A 6 2.97 16.28 -11.20
N VAL A 7 3.53 15.11 -11.52
CA VAL A 7 4.87 14.69 -11.11
C VAL A 7 5.72 14.42 -12.33
N HIS A 8 6.98 14.87 -12.29
CA HIS A 8 7.95 14.60 -13.35
C HIS A 8 8.80 13.38 -12.96
N ILE A 9 8.86 12.39 -13.85
CA ILE A 9 9.71 11.20 -13.70
C ILE A 9 10.64 11.04 -14.92
N PRO A 10 11.81 10.41 -14.74
CA PRO A 10 12.65 9.98 -15.84
C PRO A 10 11.89 9.20 -16.92
N LYS A 11 12.23 9.46 -18.19
CA LYS A 11 11.56 8.84 -19.36
C LYS A 11 11.68 7.31 -19.35
N ASP A 12 12.81 6.77 -18.88
CA ASP A 12 13.05 5.34 -18.81
C ASP A 12 12.13 4.65 -17.78
N LEU A 13 11.80 5.32 -16.67
CA LEU A 13 10.82 4.81 -15.70
C LEU A 13 9.42 4.78 -16.28
N TYR A 14 9.03 5.85 -17.00
CA TYR A 14 7.74 5.87 -17.69
C TYR A 14 7.62 4.74 -18.72
N GLU A 15 8.67 4.49 -19.50
CA GLU A 15 8.68 3.40 -20.50
C GLU A 15 8.55 2.01 -19.85
N LYS A 16 9.23 1.78 -18.71
CA LYS A 16 9.08 0.55 -17.93
C LYS A 16 7.65 0.38 -17.41
N ALA A 17 7.06 1.44 -16.85
CA ALA A 17 5.69 1.43 -16.36
C ALA A 17 4.68 1.15 -17.49
N LYS A 18 4.87 1.80 -18.65
CA LYS A 18 4.05 1.57 -19.85
C LYS A 18 4.10 0.13 -20.32
N LYS A 19 5.29 -0.48 -20.38
CA LYS A 19 5.45 -1.90 -20.72
C LYS A 19 4.72 -2.80 -19.73
N LYS A 20 4.76 -2.47 -18.44
CA LYS A 20 4.06 -3.22 -17.40
C LYS A 20 2.53 -3.18 -17.56
N VAL A 21 1.98 -2.01 -17.93
CA VAL A 21 0.55 -1.84 -18.25
C VAL A 21 0.14 -2.62 -19.49
N GLU A 22 0.99 -2.64 -20.52
CA GLU A 22 0.73 -3.44 -21.73
C GLU A 22 0.79 -4.96 -21.43
N GLU A 23 1.66 -5.38 -20.53
CA GLU A 23 1.79 -6.77 -20.07
C GLU A 23 0.70 -7.21 -19.08
N SER A 24 -0.02 -6.28 -18.44
CA SER A 24 -1.00 -6.59 -17.40
C SER A 24 -2.36 -7.05 -17.96
N GLU A 25 -2.43 -7.38 -19.26
CA GLU A 25 -3.62 -7.92 -19.95
C GLU A 25 -4.93 -7.15 -19.68
N GLY A 26 -4.85 -5.83 -19.46
CA GLY A 26 -6.00 -4.96 -19.21
C GLY A 26 -6.36 -4.74 -17.74
N GLU A 27 -5.56 -5.23 -16.79
CA GLU A 27 -5.68 -4.91 -15.35
C GLU A 27 -5.59 -3.39 -15.10
N PHE A 28 -4.71 -2.68 -15.82
CA PHE A 28 -4.59 -1.23 -15.77
C PHE A 28 -5.02 -0.59 -17.09
N LYS A 29 -5.84 0.47 -17.01
CA LYS A 29 -6.32 1.22 -18.19
C LYS A 29 -5.36 2.35 -18.58
N SER A 30 -4.43 2.72 -17.71
CA SER A 30 -3.45 3.76 -17.96
C SER A 30 -2.19 3.60 -17.10
N VAL A 31 -1.10 4.24 -17.53
CA VAL A 31 0.14 4.34 -16.75
C VAL A 31 -0.09 5.09 -15.43
N GLU A 32 -1.01 6.05 -15.42
CA GLU A 32 -1.36 6.80 -14.22
C GLU A 32 -1.99 5.89 -13.15
N GLU A 33 -2.92 5.03 -13.55
CA GLU A 33 -3.58 4.06 -12.66
C GLU A 33 -2.58 3.05 -12.08
N PHE A 34 -1.65 2.56 -12.89
CA PHE A 34 -0.58 1.68 -12.43
C PHE A 34 0.35 2.36 -11.43
N ILE A 35 0.78 3.59 -11.71
CA ILE A 35 1.64 4.36 -10.80
C ILE A 35 0.90 4.65 -9.49
N GLU A 36 -0.38 5.04 -9.56
CA GLU A 36 -1.20 5.27 -8.37
C GLU A 36 -1.30 4.01 -7.52
N PHE A 37 -1.60 2.86 -8.11
CA PHE A 37 -1.68 1.58 -7.40
C PHE A 37 -0.36 1.24 -6.70
N VAL A 38 0.77 1.30 -7.42
CA VAL A 38 2.09 0.98 -6.84
C VAL A 38 2.45 1.93 -5.70
N LEU A 39 2.17 3.22 -5.85
CA LEU A 39 2.43 4.20 -4.79
C LEU A 39 1.54 3.97 -3.57
N ARG A 40 0.28 3.58 -3.76
CA ARG A 40 -0.63 3.23 -2.65
C ARG A 40 -0.11 2.03 -1.89
N GLU A 41 0.17 0.92 -2.57
CA GLU A 41 0.67 -0.29 -1.91
C GLU A 41 1.98 -0.02 -1.14
N LEU A 42 2.93 0.71 -1.75
CA LEU A 42 4.20 1.04 -1.10
C LEU A 42 4.05 1.96 0.12
N LEU A 43 3.11 2.91 0.08
CA LEU A 43 2.90 3.86 1.18
C LEU A 43 1.94 3.31 2.24
N GLU A 44 0.98 2.46 1.86
CA GLU A 44 0.09 1.77 2.79
C GLU A 44 0.82 0.69 3.58
N GLU A 45 1.82 0.00 2.99
CA GLU A 45 2.73 -0.89 3.75
C GLU A 45 3.56 -0.13 4.81
N GLU A 46 3.90 1.15 4.57
CA GLU A 46 4.54 1.99 5.59
C GLU A 46 3.54 2.55 6.63
N GLU A 47 2.25 2.60 6.29
CA GLU A 47 1.15 3.00 7.18
C GLU A 47 0.49 1.83 7.93
N GLU A 48 0.99 0.59 7.80
CA GLU A 48 0.76 -0.46 8.80
C GLU A 48 1.44 -0.03 10.12
N GLN A 49 0.84 0.97 10.76
CA GLN A 49 0.92 1.19 12.17
C GLN A 49 0.66 -0.16 12.84
N PRO A 50 1.47 -0.56 13.84
CA PRO A 50 1.17 -1.77 14.58
C PRO A 50 -0.30 -1.70 15.00
N ALA A 51 -1.08 -2.72 14.60
CA ALA A 51 -2.54 -2.74 14.77
C ALA A 51 -2.98 -2.51 16.23
N TYR A 52 -2.03 -2.63 17.16
CA TYR A 52 -2.15 -2.28 18.56
C TYR A 52 -0.92 -1.48 19.00
N THR A 53 -1.15 -0.44 19.79
CA THR A 53 -0.09 0.17 20.59
C THR A 53 0.48 -0.85 21.59
N PRO A 54 1.71 -0.67 22.09
CA PRO A 54 2.30 -1.58 23.09
C PRO A 54 1.42 -1.77 24.34
N GLU A 55 0.66 -0.74 24.72
CA GLU A 55 -0.27 -0.78 25.85
C GLU A 55 -1.50 -1.65 25.57
N GLU A 56 -2.06 -1.57 24.36
CA GLU A 56 -3.18 -2.42 23.92
C GLU A 56 -2.75 -3.89 23.80
N GLU A 57 -1.53 -4.16 23.32
CA GLU A 57 -1.00 -5.53 23.30
C GLU A 57 -0.89 -6.13 24.71
N GLU A 58 -0.47 -5.35 25.70
CA GLU A 58 -0.42 -5.81 27.10
C GLU A 58 -1.80 -6.12 27.65
N GLU A 59 -2.81 -5.30 27.33
CA GLU A 59 -4.18 -5.52 27.79
C GLU A 59 -4.77 -6.78 27.14
N ILE A 60 -4.51 -7.00 25.85
CA ILE A 60 -4.89 -8.22 25.13
C ILE A 60 -4.21 -9.45 25.75
N LYS A 61 -2.90 -9.38 26.03
CA LYS A 61 -2.16 -10.46 26.71
C LYS A 61 -2.75 -10.78 28.09
N LYS A 62 -3.14 -9.75 28.87
CA LYS A 62 -3.79 -9.93 30.18
C LYS A 62 -5.16 -10.61 30.04
N ARG A 63 -5.99 -10.18 29.07
CA ARG A 63 -7.30 -10.77 28.79
C ARG A 63 -7.18 -12.22 28.32
N LEU A 64 -6.26 -12.51 27.39
CA LEU A 64 -6.04 -13.85 26.88
C LEU A 64 -5.56 -14.83 27.97
N ARG A 65 -4.68 -14.38 28.87
CA ARG A 65 -4.25 -15.15 30.05
C ARG A 65 -5.43 -15.43 30.99
N ALA A 66 -6.30 -14.44 31.23
CA ALA A 66 -7.49 -14.62 32.06
C ALA A 66 -8.51 -15.60 31.44
N LEU A 67 -8.54 -15.68 30.12
CA LEU A 67 -9.38 -16.61 29.36
C LEU A 67 -8.73 -17.98 29.13
N GLY A 68 -7.46 -18.17 29.53
CA GLY A 68 -6.74 -19.44 29.44
C GLY A 68 -6.23 -19.80 28.04
N TYR A 69 -6.14 -18.83 27.13
CA TYR A 69 -5.58 -19.04 25.79
C TYR A 69 -4.05 -19.00 25.75
N ILE A 70 -3.40 -18.52 26.82
CA ILE A 70 -1.94 -18.45 27.03
C ILE A 70 -1.58 -18.60 28.52
#